data_AF-A0A3D3PEL9-F1
#
_entry.id   AF-A0A3D3PEL9-F1
#
_cell.length_a   1.000
_cell.length_b   1.000
_cell.length_c   1.000
_cell.angle_alpha   90.00
_cell.angle_beta   90.00
_cell.angle_gamma   90.00
#
_symmetry.space_group_name_H-M   'P 1'
#
loop_
_entity.id
_entity.type
_entity.pdbx_description
1 polymer ?
#
loop_
_entity_poly.entity_id
_entity_poly.type
_entity_poly.pdbx_seq_one_letter_code
_entity_poly.pdbx_strand_id
1 'polypeptide(L)'
;YTEPGVTAKEGTADIVPTISGTVNTNTADVYTLTYTAVNKDGFSASAVRTVIVYSTDAGAAAQDLSGNYARNTNASIATWTKIAPGVYKVFNPGGAPGTNLTVIAINPTGYSIKIPSQISSDGLTTSSASENVSGMPNSYGWQILNPGYGTAVRTFIKQ
;
A
#
# COMPACT_ATOMS: atom_id res chain seq x y z
N TYR A 1 13.72 5.88 -12.86
CA TYR A 1 13.92 4.80 -11.87
C TYR A 1 15.17 4.06 -12.28
N THR A 2 16.03 3.75 -11.32
CA THR A 2 17.21 2.91 -11.54
C THR A 2 17.16 1.82 -10.48
N GLU A 3 17.21 0.56 -10.90
CA GLU A 3 17.23 -0.58 -9.99
C GLU A 3 18.53 -0.55 -9.16
N PRO A 4 18.47 -0.45 -7.82
CA PRO A 4 19.67 -0.46 -6.97
C PRO A 4 20.35 -1.84 -6.90
N GLY A 5 19.73 -2.90 -7.40
CA GLY A 5 20.26 -4.25 -7.41
C GLY A 5 19.74 -5.11 -6.25
N VAL A 6 20.10 -6.39 -6.31
CA VAL A 6 19.71 -7.42 -5.34
C VAL A 6 20.86 -8.40 -5.16
N THR A 7 21.01 -8.94 -3.96
CA THR A 7 21.97 -10.01 -3.65
C THR A 7 21.19 -11.26 -3.25
N ALA A 8 21.57 -12.41 -3.80
CA ALA A 8 21.13 -13.72 -3.33
C ALA A 8 22.32 -14.66 -3.23
N LYS A 9 22.25 -15.60 -2.29
CA LYS A 9 23.32 -16.56 -2.03
C LYS A 9 22.81 -18.00 -1.97
N GLU A 10 23.60 -18.90 -2.52
CA GLU A 10 23.55 -20.33 -2.22
C GLU A 10 24.74 -20.68 -1.32
N GLY A 11 24.51 -20.79 -0.02
CA GLY A 11 25.59 -20.88 0.96
C GLY A 11 26.44 -19.60 0.94
N THR A 12 27.69 -19.69 0.47
CA THR A 12 28.60 -18.54 0.32
C THR A 12 28.67 -17.98 -1.09
N ALA A 13 28.18 -18.72 -2.10
CA ALA A 13 28.24 -18.35 -3.50
C ALA A 13 27.13 -17.36 -3.85
N ASP A 14 27.46 -16.31 -4.61
CA ASP A 14 26.47 -15.38 -5.15
C ASP A 14 25.75 -16.00 -6.34
N ILE A 15 24.44 -15.84 -6.39
CA ILE A 15 23.59 -16.23 -7.52
C ILE A 15 22.77 -15.04 -7.97
N VAL A 16 22.49 -14.96 -9.28
CA VAL A 16 21.75 -13.83 -9.88
C VAL A 16 20.26 -14.10 -9.78
N PRO A 17 19.48 -13.29 -9.03
CA PRO A 17 18.04 -13.41 -9.01
C PRO A 17 17.43 -12.92 -10.33
N THR A 18 16.31 -13.52 -10.68
CA THR A 18 15.39 -12.96 -11.69
C THR A 18 14.52 -11.89 -11.04
N ILE A 19 14.26 -10.80 -11.76
CA ILE A 19 13.37 -9.72 -11.33
C ILE A 19 12.12 -9.79 -12.20
N SER A 20 10.96 -9.82 -11.57
CA SER A 20 9.66 -9.74 -12.23
C SER A 20 8.88 -8.52 -11.75
N GLY A 21 8.05 -7.97 -12.63
CA GLY A 21 7.39 -6.68 -12.44
C GLY A 21 8.08 -5.56 -13.23
N THR A 22 7.40 -4.42 -13.36
CA THR A 22 7.94 -3.23 -14.03
C THR A 22 7.56 -1.99 -13.24
N VAL A 23 8.39 -0.95 -13.31
CA VAL A 23 8.13 0.35 -12.69
C VAL A 23 7.97 1.38 -13.81
N ASN A 24 6.78 1.96 -13.93
CA ASN A 24 6.55 3.09 -14.83
C ASN A 24 6.65 4.40 -14.03
N THR A 25 7.73 5.16 -14.25
CA THR A 25 7.93 6.43 -13.53
C THR A 25 7.07 7.59 -14.01
N ASN A 26 6.33 7.40 -15.10
CA ASN A 26 5.44 8.42 -15.66
C ASN A 26 4.03 8.36 -15.06
N THR A 27 3.73 7.36 -14.23
CA THR A 27 2.42 7.14 -13.64
C THR A 27 2.56 7.00 -12.13
N ALA A 28 1.82 7.82 -11.38
CA ALA A 28 1.76 7.70 -9.93
C ALA A 28 1.01 6.41 -9.56
N ASP A 29 1.70 5.45 -8.96
CA ASP A 29 1.18 4.14 -8.59
C ASP A 29 2.11 3.44 -7.58
N VAL A 30 1.67 2.30 -7.06
CA VAL A 30 2.45 1.40 -6.23
C VAL A 30 2.85 0.17 -7.05
N TYR A 31 4.12 0.08 -7.40
CA TYR A 31 4.68 -1.02 -8.18
C TYR A 31 5.26 -2.09 -7.27
N THR A 32 4.98 -3.35 -7.57
CA THR A 32 5.57 -4.50 -6.87
C THR A 32 6.62 -5.16 -7.76
N LEU A 33 7.83 -5.32 -7.24
CA LEU A 33 8.90 -6.09 -7.85
C LEU A 33 9.16 -7.34 -7.02
N THR A 34 9.21 -8.49 -7.68
CA THR A 34 9.53 -9.78 -7.05
C THR A 34 10.88 -10.27 -7.55
N TYR A 35 11.79 -10.53 -6.62
CA TYR A 35 13.12 -11.07 -6.87
C TYR A 35 13.10 -12.53 -6.51
N THR A 36 13.43 -13.41 -7.45
CA THR A 36 13.43 -14.86 -7.23
C THR A 36 14.78 -15.44 -7.63
N ALA A 37 15.42 -16.13 -6.70
CA ALA A 37 16.63 -16.90 -6.93
C ALA A 37 16.32 -18.39 -6.79
N VAL A 38 16.91 -19.21 -7.65
CA VAL A 38 16.77 -20.67 -7.65
C VAL A 38 18.16 -21.29 -7.52
N ASN A 39 18.34 -22.16 -6.55
CA ASN A 39 19.62 -22.85 -6.35
C ASN A 39 19.79 -24.02 -7.33
N LYS A 40 20.97 -24.64 -7.37
CA LYS A 40 21.26 -25.73 -8.32
C LYS A 40 20.37 -26.97 -8.14
N ASP A 41 19.83 -27.14 -6.94
CA ASP A 41 18.96 -28.27 -6.56
C ASP A 41 17.46 -27.98 -6.86
N GLY A 42 17.14 -26.80 -7.40
CA GLY A 42 15.79 -26.41 -7.82
C GLY A 42 14.93 -25.76 -6.74
N PHE A 43 15.48 -25.49 -5.55
CA PHE A 43 14.78 -24.75 -4.49
C PHE A 43 14.84 -23.25 -4.73
N SER A 44 13.71 -22.56 -4.50
CA SER A 44 13.60 -21.12 -4.71
C SER A 44 13.44 -20.33 -3.41
N ALA A 45 13.96 -19.11 -3.41
CA ALA A 45 13.69 -18.09 -2.40
C ALA A 45 13.28 -16.80 -3.12
N SER A 46 12.33 -16.06 -2.53
CA SER A 46 11.85 -14.81 -3.10
C SER A 46 11.81 -13.67 -2.08
N ALA A 47 12.03 -12.46 -2.57
CA ALA A 47 11.82 -11.22 -1.83
C ALA A 47 10.96 -10.27 -2.66
N VAL A 48 10.20 -9.41 -1.99
CA VAL A 48 9.33 -8.42 -2.63
C VAL A 48 9.79 -7.01 -2.27
N ARG A 49 9.87 -6.11 -3.25
CA ARG A 49 10.04 -4.68 -3.05
C ARG A 49 8.81 -3.94 -3.55
N THR A 50 8.33 -3.02 -2.73
CA THR A 50 7.36 -2.00 -3.12
C THR A 50 8.08 -0.74 -3.57
N VAL A 51 7.81 -0.29 -4.80
CA VAL A 51 8.30 0.99 -5.35
C VAL A 51 7.11 1.91 -5.51
N ILE A 52 7.15 3.06 -4.84
CA ILE A 52 6.06 4.03 -4.87
C ILE A 52 6.47 5.18 -5.80
N VAL A 53 5.74 5.32 -6.90
CA VAL A 53 5.84 6.51 -7.76
C VAL A 53 4.67 7.41 -7.35
N TYR A 54 4.96 8.64 -6.95
CA TYR A 54 3.94 9.58 -6.52
C TYR A 54 4.15 10.92 -7.22
N SER A 55 3.02 11.58 -7.49
CA SER A 55 2.97 12.97 -7.91
C SER A 55 1.93 13.64 -7.01
N THR A 56 2.33 14.73 -6.38
CA THR A 56 1.48 15.45 -5.44
C THR A 56 1.45 16.92 -5.78
N ASP A 57 0.25 17.48 -5.75
CA ASP A 57 0.09 18.93 -5.84
C ASP A 57 0.31 19.60 -4.47
N ALA A 58 0.19 20.92 -4.47
CA ALA A 58 0.36 21.72 -3.25
C ALA A 58 -0.70 21.40 -2.17
N GLY A 59 -1.89 20.95 -2.55
CA GLY A 59 -2.95 20.57 -1.61
C GLY A 59 -2.57 19.32 -0.81
N ALA A 60 -2.00 18.30 -1.45
CA ALA A 60 -1.50 17.12 -0.77
C ALA A 60 -0.30 17.40 0.16
N ALA A 61 0.53 18.38 -0.20
CA ALA A 61 1.64 18.82 0.65
C ALA A 61 1.13 19.56 1.90
N ALA A 62 0.09 20.38 1.76
CA ALA A 62 -0.50 21.19 2.83
C ALA A 62 -1.44 20.40 3.76
N GLN A 63 -2.04 19.30 3.28
CA GLN A 63 -2.99 18.48 4.05
C GLN A 63 -2.33 17.18 4.54
N ASP A 64 -2.04 17.10 5.83
CA ASP A 64 -1.57 15.87 6.47
C ASP A 64 -2.75 15.02 6.96
N LEU A 65 -2.93 13.87 6.32
CA LEU A 65 -3.97 12.90 6.67
C LEU A 65 -3.53 11.91 7.76
N SER A 66 -2.34 12.06 8.35
CA SER A 66 -1.91 11.19 9.45
C SER A 66 -2.87 11.26 10.63
N GLY A 67 -2.95 10.15 11.36
CA GLY A 67 -3.76 10.02 12.56
C GLY A 67 -4.56 8.73 12.61
N ASN A 68 -5.37 8.61 13.65
CA ASN A 68 -6.26 7.48 13.87
C ASN A 68 -7.66 7.84 13.36
N TYR A 69 -8.29 6.91 12.65
CA TYR A 69 -9.64 7.05 12.16
C TYR A 69 -10.45 5.82 12.59
N ALA A 70 -11.51 6.04 13.36
CA ALA A 70 -12.39 4.98 13.82
C ALA A 70 -13.44 4.69 12.76
N ARG A 71 -13.63 3.41 12.41
CA ARG A 71 -14.74 3.00 11.56
C ARG A 71 -16.07 3.25 12.29
N ASN A 72 -16.99 3.93 11.62
CA ASN A 72 -18.25 4.42 12.22
C ASN A 72 -19.14 3.32 12.83
N THR A 73 -19.10 2.08 12.31
CA THR A 73 -19.99 1.00 12.77
C THR A 73 -19.45 0.16 13.92
N ASN A 74 -18.13 0.15 14.16
CA ASN A 74 -17.52 -0.78 15.13
C ASN A 74 -16.32 -0.18 15.89
N ALA A 75 -16.04 1.11 15.72
CA ALA A 75 -14.93 1.85 16.32
C ALA A 75 -13.53 1.26 16.07
N SER A 76 -13.38 0.28 15.17
CA SER A 76 -12.06 -0.27 14.84
C SER A 76 -11.21 0.80 14.18
N ILE A 77 -9.97 0.95 14.67
CA ILE A 77 -9.06 2.01 14.23
C ILE A 77 -8.33 1.60 12.97
N ALA A 78 -8.35 2.49 11.97
CA ALA A 78 -7.36 2.56 10.90
C ALA A 78 -6.34 3.66 11.25
N THR A 79 -5.05 3.36 11.13
CA THR A 79 -3.98 4.31 11.46
C THR A 79 -3.25 4.71 10.19
N TRP A 80 -3.22 6.01 9.91
CA TRP A 80 -2.52 6.61 8.78
C TRP A 80 -1.19 7.19 9.26
N THR A 81 -0.10 6.77 8.63
CA THR A 81 1.25 7.27 8.88
C THR A 81 1.83 7.83 7.59
N LYS A 82 2.09 9.13 7.54
CA LYS A 82 2.75 9.77 6.39
C LYS A 82 4.17 9.24 6.22
N ILE A 83 4.51 8.87 4.98
CA ILE A 83 5.86 8.40 4.62
C ILE A 83 6.49 9.22 3.49
N ALA A 84 5.69 9.97 2.73
CA ALA A 84 6.12 11.00 1.78
C ALA A 84 4.96 12.00 1.58
N PRO A 85 5.17 13.14 0.88
CA PRO A 85 4.08 14.03 0.51
C PRO A 85 2.96 13.25 -0.21
N GLY A 86 1.74 13.32 0.31
CA GLY A 86 0.58 12.57 -0.20
C GLY A 86 0.71 11.05 -0.23
N VAL A 87 1.67 10.45 0.48
CA VAL A 87 1.81 8.98 0.56
C VAL A 87 1.76 8.55 2.02
N TYR A 88 0.92 7.57 2.30
CA TYR A 88 0.64 7.10 3.64
C TYR A 88 0.74 5.57 3.71
N LYS A 89 1.35 5.07 4.78
CA LYS A 89 1.17 3.69 5.21
C LYS A 89 -0.11 3.65 6.06
N VAL A 90 -1.05 2.78 5.70
CA VAL A 90 -2.33 2.66 6.39
C VAL A 90 -2.46 1.27 7.00
N PHE A 91 -2.46 1.23 8.33
CA PHE A 91 -2.75 0.02 9.10
C PHE A 91 -4.25 -0.15 9.29
N ASN A 92 -4.73 -1.39 9.19
CA ASN A 92 -6.12 -1.78 9.25
C ASN A 92 -7.04 -0.92 8.34
N PRO A 93 -6.72 -0.80 7.03
CA PRO A 93 -7.49 0.04 6.12
C PRO A 93 -8.97 -0.39 6.03
N GLY A 94 -9.26 -1.65 6.34
CA GLY A 94 -10.60 -2.18 6.39
C GLY A 94 -11.39 -1.93 7.68
N GLY A 95 -10.78 -1.44 8.77
CA GLY A 95 -11.47 -1.27 10.06
C GLY A 95 -12.11 -2.56 10.57
N ALA A 96 -11.41 -3.69 10.40
CA ALA A 96 -11.86 -4.99 10.87
C ALA A 96 -11.19 -5.33 12.21
N PRO A 97 -11.95 -5.84 13.21
CA PRO A 97 -11.37 -6.32 14.46
C PRO A 97 -10.34 -7.43 14.22
N GLY A 98 -9.26 -7.45 15.00
CA GLY A 98 -8.25 -8.52 14.96
C GLY A 98 -7.45 -8.64 13.65
N THR A 99 -7.57 -7.68 12.73
CA THR A 99 -6.89 -7.73 11.44
C THR A 99 -5.57 -6.97 11.46
N ASN A 100 -4.52 -7.57 10.88
CA ASN A 100 -3.19 -6.98 10.71
C ASN A 100 -2.88 -6.79 9.22
N LEU A 101 -3.68 -5.94 8.57
CA LEU A 101 -3.49 -5.58 7.17
C LEU A 101 -2.85 -4.19 7.07
N THR A 102 -1.79 -4.07 6.30
CA THR A 102 -1.15 -2.79 6.00
C THR A 102 -1.00 -2.61 4.50
N VAL A 103 -1.28 -1.39 4.04
CA VAL A 103 -1.22 -0.97 2.63
C VAL A 103 -0.54 0.39 2.50
N ILE A 104 -0.15 0.74 1.27
CA ILE A 104 0.19 2.09 0.86
C ILE A 104 -1.06 2.75 0.25
N ALA A 105 -1.43 3.91 0.77
CA ALA A 105 -2.42 4.80 0.19
C ALA A 105 -1.74 6.05 -0.38
N ILE A 106 -2.27 6.55 -1.50
CA ILE A 106 -1.84 7.78 -2.14
C ILE A 106 -2.96 8.82 -2.08
N ASN A 107 -2.58 10.08 -1.92
CA ASN A 107 -3.41 11.27 -1.97
C ASN A 107 -2.69 12.32 -2.85
N PRO A 108 -2.96 12.36 -4.15
CA PRO A 108 -2.29 13.31 -5.04
C PRO A 108 -2.71 14.77 -4.83
N THR A 109 -3.90 15.05 -4.27
CA THR A 109 -4.50 16.42 -4.28
C THR A 109 -4.74 17.07 -2.92
N GLY A 110 -4.58 16.33 -1.82
CA GLY A 110 -5.08 16.71 -0.50
C GLY A 110 -6.51 16.25 -0.25
N TYR A 111 -7.30 16.03 -1.31
CA TYR A 111 -8.74 15.76 -1.25
C TYR A 111 -9.16 14.51 -2.01
N SER A 112 -8.23 13.64 -2.36
CA SER A 112 -8.47 12.37 -3.06
C SER A 112 -7.70 11.27 -2.37
N ILE A 113 -8.22 10.05 -2.32
CA ILE A 113 -7.44 8.91 -1.84
C ILE A 113 -7.57 7.72 -2.77
N LYS A 114 -6.54 6.90 -2.77
CA LYS A 114 -6.55 5.58 -3.41
C LYS A 114 -5.62 4.65 -2.64
N ILE A 115 -6.01 3.38 -2.51
CA ILE A 115 -5.08 2.27 -2.32
C ILE A 115 -4.88 1.66 -3.70
N PRO A 116 -3.76 1.93 -4.38
CA PRO A 116 -3.47 1.30 -5.66
C PRO A 116 -3.24 -0.21 -5.48
N SER A 117 -3.42 -0.98 -6.56
CA SER A 117 -3.25 -2.44 -6.52
C SER A 117 -1.83 -2.82 -6.12
N GLN A 118 -1.70 -3.54 -5.01
CA GLN A 118 -0.41 -3.91 -4.44
C GLN A 118 -0.51 -5.22 -3.66
N ILE A 119 0.63 -5.84 -3.37
CA ILE A 119 0.69 -6.91 -2.38
C ILE A 119 0.75 -6.29 -0.98
N SER A 120 -0.26 -6.55 -0.15
CA SER A 120 -0.33 -6.06 1.22
C SER A 120 0.41 -6.94 2.21
N SER A 121 0.45 -6.54 3.49
CA SER A 121 1.20 -7.25 4.54
C SER A 121 0.73 -8.69 4.82
N ASP A 122 -0.47 -9.05 4.37
CA ASP A 122 -1.02 -10.41 4.42
C ASP A 122 -0.61 -11.27 3.21
N GLY A 123 0.19 -10.73 2.28
CA GLY A 123 0.64 -11.42 1.07
C GLY A 123 -0.40 -11.47 -0.06
N LEU A 124 -1.56 -10.83 0.10
CA LEU A 124 -2.63 -10.82 -0.90
C LEU A 124 -2.64 -9.52 -1.71
N THR A 125 -3.19 -9.59 -2.92
CA THR A 125 -3.47 -8.40 -3.72
C THR A 125 -4.58 -7.59 -3.05
N THR A 126 -4.28 -6.32 -2.75
CA THR A 126 -5.20 -5.36 -2.14
C THR A 126 -5.25 -4.08 -2.93
N SER A 127 -6.46 -3.54 -3.11
CA SER A 127 -6.71 -2.18 -3.61
C SER A 127 -7.95 -1.58 -2.94
N SER A 128 -8.28 -0.34 -3.28
CA SER A 128 -9.57 0.27 -2.92
C SER A 128 -10.45 0.51 -4.14
N ALA A 129 -11.74 0.71 -3.89
CA ALA A 129 -12.70 1.27 -4.83
C ALA A 129 -13.71 2.17 -4.09
N SER A 130 -14.56 2.86 -4.84
CA SER A 130 -15.68 3.65 -4.30
C SER A 130 -15.23 4.62 -3.21
N GLU A 131 -14.13 5.33 -3.45
CA GLU A 131 -13.55 6.26 -2.49
C GLU A 131 -14.46 7.47 -2.29
N ASN A 132 -14.81 7.73 -1.03
CA ASN A 132 -15.62 8.86 -0.62
C ASN A 132 -14.75 9.79 0.25
N VAL A 133 -14.58 11.01 -0.23
CA VAL A 133 -13.66 12.01 0.36
C VAL A 133 -14.37 13.30 0.75
N SER A 134 -15.70 13.33 0.71
CA SER A 134 -16.47 14.57 0.93
C SER A 134 -16.28 15.16 2.34
N GLY A 135 -15.86 14.35 3.31
CA GLY A 135 -15.58 14.79 4.68
C GLY A 135 -14.11 14.96 5.03
N MET A 136 -13.20 14.89 4.05
CA MET A 136 -11.76 15.04 4.33
C MET A 136 -11.44 16.44 4.89
N PRO A 137 -10.48 16.55 5.83
CA PRO A 137 -9.66 15.48 6.41
C PRO A 137 -10.31 14.77 7.61
N ASN A 138 -11.53 15.11 8.00
CA ASN A 138 -12.18 14.63 9.22
C ASN A 138 -12.85 13.25 9.05
N SER A 139 -13.21 12.89 7.83
CA SER A 139 -13.72 11.56 7.49
C SER A 139 -13.39 11.18 6.06
N TYR A 140 -13.36 9.88 5.82
CA TYR A 140 -13.23 9.29 4.49
C TYR A 140 -13.99 7.96 4.45
N GLY A 141 -14.23 7.44 3.25
CA GLY A 141 -14.69 6.09 3.06
C GLY A 141 -14.07 5.43 1.84
N TRP A 142 -13.99 4.10 1.87
CA TRP A 142 -13.60 3.30 0.72
C TRP A 142 -14.18 1.88 0.84
N GLN A 143 -14.27 1.19 -0.28
CA GLN A 143 -14.40 -0.25 -0.33
C GLN A 143 -12.99 -0.87 -0.42
N ILE A 144 -12.70 -1.86 0.42
CA ILE A 144 -11.45 -2.63 0.32
C ILE A 144 -11.67 -3.81 -0.63
N LEU A 145 -10.85 -3.89 -1.66
CA LEU A 145 -10.77 -5.01 -2.58
C LEU A 145 -9.60 -5.91 -2.16
N ASN A 146 -9.89 -6.89 -1.31
CA ASN A 146 -8.99 -7.95 -0.89
C ASN A 146 -9.85 -9.20 -0.57
N PRO A 147 -9.38 -10.43 -0.84
CA PRO A 147 -10.19 -11.65 -0.67
C PRO A 147 -10.85 -11.83 0.70
N GLY A 148 -10.26 -11.29 1.78
CA GLY A 148 -10.81 -11.35 3.14
C GLY A 148 -11.93 -10.34 3.42
N TYR A 149 -12.37 -9.56 2.43
CA TYR A 149 -13.30 -8.45 2.62
C TYR A 149 -14.49 -8.48 1.66
N GLY A 150 -15.68 -8.19 2.20
CA GLY A 150 -16.89 -7.99 1.39
C GLY A 150 -16.93 -6.64 0.68
N THR A 151 -18.00 -6.42 -0.10
CA THR A 151 -18.15 -5.29 -1.03
C THR A 151 -18.59 -3.96 -0.40
N ALA A 152 -18.81 -3.92 0.92
CA ALA A 152 -19.30 -2.72 1.58
C ALA A 152 -18.26 -1.58 1.57
N VAL A 153 -18.71 -0.36 1.24
CA VAL A 153 -17.98 0.87 1.55
C VAL A 153 -17.96 1.06 3.05
N ARG A 154 -16.79 1.40 3.60
CA ARG A 154 -16.56 1.61 5.02
C ARG A 154 -16.14 3.03 5.26
N THR A 155 -16.81 3.69 6.19
CA THR A 155 -16.57 5.09 6.53
C THR A 155 -15.82 5.18 7.85
N PHE A 156 -14.84 6.08 7.90
CA PHE A 156 -13.95 6.30 9.02
C PHE A 156 -13.98 7.76 9.43
N ILE A 157 -13.92 8.02 10.73
CA ILE A 157 -14.00 9.35 11.34
C ILE A 157 -12.71 9.57 12.14
N LYS A 158 -12.05 10.69 11.90
CA LYS A 158 -10.81 11.08 12.60
C LYS A 158 -11.04 11.15 14.11
N GLN A 159 -10.06 10.71 14.89
CA GLN A 159 -10.05 10.70 16.35
C GLN A 159 -9.09 11.75 16.90
#